data_AF-G2PRP8-F1
#
_entry.id   AF-G2PRP8-F1
#
_cell.length_a   1.000
_cell.length_b   1.000
_cell.length_c   1.000
_cell.angle_alpha   90.00
_cell.angle_beta   90.00
_cell.angle_gamma   90.00
#
_symmetry.space_group_name_H-M   'P 1'
#
loop_
_entity.id
_entity.type
_entity.pdbx_description
1 polymer ?
#
loop_
_entity_poly.entity_id
_entity_poly.type
_entity_poly.pdbx_seq_one_letter_code
_entity_poly.pdbx_strand_id
1 'polypeptide(L)' 'MKLNKNWHIANKMPKNPTIYERIEWHLEHQKNCECRDIPEKLKLEINKRGLQTKSKP' A
#
# COMPACT_ATOMS: atom_id res chain seq x y z
N MET A 1 2.95 15.47 5.44
CA MET A 1 2.76 14.15 6.06
C MET A 1 1.69 14.23 7.13
N LYS A 2 0.48 13.73 6.85
CA LYS A 2 -0.62 13.67 7.81
C LYS A 2 -0.81 12.22 8.26
N LEU A 3 -0.47 11.94 9.51
CA LEU A 3 -0.67 10.62 10.11
C LEU A 3 -2.14 10.46 10.53
N ASN A 4 -2.85 9.53 9.91
CA ASN A 4 -4.16 9.10 10.36
C ASN A 4 -4.02 7.95 11.37
N LYS A 5 -3.92 8.31 12.67
CA LYS A 5 -3.74 7.34 13.75
C LYS A 5 -4.89 6.31 13.82
N ASN A 6 -6.13 6.75 13.61
CA ASN A 6 -7.30 5.87 13.67
C ASN A 6 -7.23 4.78 12.60
N TRP A 7 -6.82 5.15 11.38
CA TRP A 7 -6.63 4.19 10.29
C TRP A 7 -5.54 3.15 10.63
N HIS A 8 -4.41 3.56 11.21
CA HIS A 8 -3.36 2.63 11.60
C HIS A 8 -3.77 1.66 12.72
N ILE A 9 -4.65 2.08 13.63
CA ILE A 9 -5.14 1.22 14.72
C ILE A 9 -6.10 0.16 14.16
N ALA A 10 -6.98 0.55 13.23
CA ALA A 10 -7.94 -0.35 12.59
C ALA A 10 -7.30 -1.26 11.54
N ASN A 11 -6.38 -0.72 10.74
CA ASN A 11 -5.73 -1.40 9.62
C ASN A 11 -4.25 -1.62 9.94
N LYS A 12 -3.98 -2.50 10.90
CA LYS A 12 -2.60 -2.90 11.19
C LYS A 12 -2.10 -3.85 10.11
N MET A 13 -0.87 -3.64 9.65
CA MET A 13 -0.23 -4.58 8.74
C MET A 13 -0.11 -5.95 9.44
N PRO A 14 -0.51 -7.06 8.78
CA PRO A 14 -0.31 -8.40 9.31
C PRO A 14 1.17 -8.66 9.63
N LYS A 15 1.44 -9.60 10.56
CA LYS A 15 2.82 -9.94 10.97
C LYS A 15 3.64 -10.54 9.83
N ASN A 16 3.01 -11.36 8.99
CA ASN A 16 3.61 -12.01 7.82
C ASN A 16 2.68 -11.81 6.61
N PRO A 17 2.55 -10.57 6.10
CA PRO A 17 1.65 -10.31 5.00
C PRO A 17 2.22 -10.96 3.74
N THR A 18 1.35 -11.62 2.98
CA THR A 18 1.65 -11.96 1.60
C THR A 18 1.93 -10.69 0.81
N ILE A 19 2.56 -10.84 -0.36
CA ILE A 19 2.87 -9.68 -1.19
C ILE A 19 1.60 -8.92 -1.62
N TYR A 20 0.49 -9.62 -1.84
CA TYR A 20 -0.80 -9.02 -2.21
C TYR A 20 -1.40 -8.23 -1.04
N GLU A 21 -1.48 -8.81 0.15
CA GLU A 21 -1.95 -8.10 1.36
C GLU A 21 -1.09 -6.88 1.64
N ARG A 22 0.23 -6.99 1.43
CA ARG A 22 1.15 -5.87 1.61
C ARG A 22 0.89 -4.76 0.60
N ILE A 23 0.61 -5.10 -0.67
CA ILE A 23 0.28 -4.13 -1.71
C ILE A 23 -1.04 -3.44 -1.39
N GLU A 24 -2.09 -4.21 -1.12
CA GLU A 24 -3.42 -3.69 -0.80
C GLU A 24 -3.38 -2.74 0.39
N TRP A 25 -2.70 -3.15 1.46
CA TRP A 25 -2.52 -2.31 2.64
C TRP A 25 -1.85 -0.98 2.32
N HIS A 26 -0.81 -0.95 1.47
CA HIS A 26 -0.13 0.29 1.10
C HIS A 26 -0.98 1.18 0.17
N LEU A 27 -1.80 0.58 -0.70
CA LEU A 27 -2.72 1.32 -1.56
C LEU A 27 -3.82 1.99 -0.72
N GLU A 28 -4.37 1.28 0.28
CA GLU A 28 -5.34 1.83 1.22
C GLU A 28 -4.72 2.87 2.16
N HIS A 29 -3.49 2.60 2.62
CA HIS A 29 -2.72 3.52 3.46
C HIS A 29 -2.58 4.87 2.76
N GLN A 30 -2.12 4.90 1.51
CA GLN A 30 -1.96 6.12 0.73
C GLN A 30 -3.26 6.93 0.56
N LYS A 31 -4.41 6.26 0.45
CA LYS A 31 -5.72 6.93 0.35
C LYS A 31 -6.16 7.58 1.67
N ASN A 32 -5.78 6.99 2.80
CA ASN A 32 -6.28 7.37 4.13
C ASN A 32 -5.24 8.11 5.00
N CYS A 33 -3.96 8.00 4.65
CA CYS A 33 -2.81 8.40 5.46
C CYS A 33 -1.57 8.65 4.58
N GLU A 34 -1.10 9.89 4.54
CA GLU A 34 0.09 10.27 3.77
C GLU A 34 1.35 10.32 4.66
N CYS A 35 1.41 9.46 5.68
CA CYS A 35 2.56 9.47 6.59
C CYS A 35 3.81 8.84 5.98
N ARG A 36 3.66 8.01 4.94
CA ARG A 36 4.76 7.30 4.30
C ARG A 36 4.38 6.86 2.89
N ASP A 37 5.29 7.05 1.95
CA ASP A 37 5.15 6.56 0.58
C ASP A 37 5.34 5.05 0.45
N ILE A 38 4.78 4.49 -0.64
CA ILE A 38 4.97 3.09 -1.00
C ILE A 38 6.46 2.82 -1.27
N PRO A 39 7.08 1.84 -0.59
CA PRO A 39 8.48 1.49 -0.82
C PRO A 39 8.78 1.15 -2.28
N GLU A 40 9.93 1.57 -2.81
CA GLU A 40 10.31 1.32 -4.21
C GLU A 40 10.33 -0.17 -4.57
N LYS A 41 10.84 -1.02 -3.67
CA LYS A 41 10.79 -2.48 -3.85
C LYS A 41 9.35 -2.97 -4.04
N LEU A 42 8.40 -2.41 -3.30
CA LEU A 42 6.99 -2.79 -3.43
C LEU A 42 6.38 -2.25 -4.74
N LYS A 43 6.74 -1.04 -5.17
CA LYS A 43 6.35 -0.49 -6.48
C LYS A 43 6.84 -1.36 -7.64
N LEU A 44 8.09 -1.82 -7.58
CA LEU A 44 8.66 -2.76 -8.56
C LEU A 44 7.90 -4.08 -8.55
N GLU A 45 7.56 -4.60 -7.38
CA GLU A 45 6.81 -5.83 -7.21
C GLU A 45 5.35 -5.72 -7.71
N ILE A 46 4.72 -4.54 -7.62
CA ILE A 46 3.42 -4.22 -8.24
C ILE A 46 3.56 -4.23 -9.77
N ASN A 47 4.57 -3.55 -10.30
CA ASN A 47 4.83 -3.44 -11.74
C ASN A 47 5.13 -4.82 -12.36
N LYS A 48 6.05 -5.59 -11.76
CA LYS A 48 6.43 -6.94 -12.21
C LYS A 48 5.27 -7.91 -12.27
N ARG A 49 4.31 -7.82 -11.33
CA ARG A 49 3.15 -8.69 -11.28
C ARG A 49 2.04 -8.28 -12.26
N GLY A 50 2.23 -7.21 -13.03
CA GLY A 50 1.20 -6.71 -13.93
C GLY A 50 -0.05 -6.21 -13.20
N LEU A 51 0.04 -5.94 -11.88
CA LEU A 51 -1.02 -5.34 -11.08
C LEU A 51 -1.19 -3.84 -11.39
N GLN A 52 -0.88 -3.43 -12.63
CA GLN A 52 -1.10 -2.08 -13.10
C GLN A 52 -2.58 -1.77 -12.92
N THR A 53 -2.87 -0.85 -11.99
CA THR A 53 -4.09 -0.06 -12.05
C THR A 53 -4.14 0.52 -13.45
N LYS A 54 -5.08 0.04 -14.27
CA LYS A 54 -5.21 0.39 -15.68
C LYS A 54 -4.96 1.89 -15.90
N SER A 55 -3.80 2.24 -16.43
CA SER A 55 -3.66 3.45 -17.23
C SER A 55 -4.41 3.16 -18.52
N LYS A 56 -5.69 3.56 -18.57
CA LYS A 56 -6.49 3.49 -19.79
C LYS A 56 -5.93 4.52 -20.79
N PRO A 57 -5.80 4.17 -22.09
CA PRO A 57 -5.32 5.09 -23.13
C PRO A 57 -6.22 6.31 -23.29
#